data_AF-Q95XA3-F1
#
_entry.id   AF-Q95XA3-F1
#
_cell.length_a   1.000
_cell.length_b   1.000
_cell.length_c   1.000
_cell.angle_alpha   90.00
_cell.angle_beta   90.00
_cell.angle_gamma   90.00
#
_symmetry.space_group_name_H-M   'P 1'
#
loop_
_entity.id
_entity.type
_entity.pdbx_description
1 polymer ?
#
loop_
_entity_poly.entity_id
_entity_poly.type
_entity_poly.pdbx_seq_one_letter_code
_entity_poly.pdbx_strand_id
1 'polypeptide(L)'
;MKIVIFCLILGTIIQGYVAENFWETACSQCNVYVDMWLPENADSFFVLSDLVIKNTCSKFPGNIDDPCYTLINLPVRFTYNTFWTFLSPFRELICVAFCSSQ
;
A
#
# COMPACT_ATOMS: atom_id res chain seq x y z
N MET A 1 13.27 1.81 -6.93
CA MET A 1 11.97 1.32 -6.41
C MET A 1 10.76 1.63 -7.30
N LYS A 2 10.77 2.67 -8.14
CA LYS A 2 9.64 2.98 -9.06
C LYS A 2 9.36 1.90 -10.12
N ILE A 3 10.40 1.21 -10.60
CA ILE A 3 10.29 0.15 -11.62
C ILE A 3 9.60 -1.11 -11.09
N VAL A 4 9.80 -1.47 -9.82
CA VAL A 4 9.23 -2.71 -9.24
C VAL A 4 7.72 -2.59 -9.07
N ILE A 5 7.23 -1.42 -8.64
CA ILE A 5 5.79 -1.14 -8.53
C ILE A 5 5.14 -1.12 -9.92
N PHE A 6 5.80 -0.52 -10.92
CA PHE A 6 5.31 -0.51 -12.30
C PHE A 6 5.22 -1.93 -12.91
N CYS A 7 6.21 -2.78 -12.64
CA CYS A 7 6.20 -4.18 -13.07
C CYS A 7 5.14 -5.03 -12.34
N LEU A 8 4.87 -4.77 -11.05
CA LEU A 8 3.82 -5.47 -10.30
C LEU A 8 2.42 -5.11 -10.82
N ILE A 9 2.17 -3.84 -11.14
CA ILE A 9 0.90 -3.37 -11.72
C ILE A 9 0.72 -3.95 -13.14
N LEU A 10 1.78 -4.01 -13.95
CA LEU A 10 1.75 -4.64 -15.27
C LEU A 10 1.52 -6.16 -15.20
N GLY A 11 2.07 -6.84 -14.20
CA GLY A 11 1.95 -8.29 -14.02
C GLY A 11 0.52 -8.74 -13.74
N THR A 12 -0.24 -7.98 -12.95
CA THR A 12 -1.67 -8.27 -12.68
C THR A 12 -2.58 -7.88 -13.86
N ILE A 13 -2.20 -6.85 -14.62
CA ILE A 13 -2.88 -6.42 -15.85
C ILE A 13 -2.82 -7.50 -16.94
N ILE A 14 -1.68 -8.22 -17.08
CA ILE A 14 -1.50 -9.22 -18.15
C ILE A 14 -2.43 -10.44 -17.99
N GLN A 15 -2.89 -10.79 -16.79
CA GLN A 15 -3.89 -11.85 -16.61
C GLN A 15 -5.33 -11.42 -16.96
N GLY A 16 -5.59 -10.12 -17.08
CA GLY A 16 -6.92 -9.57 -17.38
C GLY A 16 -7.20 -9.32 -18.87
N TYR A 17 -6.20 -9.46 -19.75
CA TYR A 17 -6.32 -9.09 -21.18
C TYR A 17 -7.30 -9.94 -22.01
N VAL A 18 -7.97 -10.92 -21.41
CA VAL A 18 -8.96 -11.79 -22.05
C VAL A 18 -10.41 -11.44 -21.64
N ALA A 19 -10.62 -10.47 -20.74
CA ALA A 19 -11.95 -10.14 -20.26
C ALA A 19 -12.51 -8.89 -20.97
N GLU A 20 -13.76 -8.96 -21.40
CA GLU A 20 -14.56 -7.83 -21.92
C GLU A 20 -14.57 -6.60 -20.99
N ASN A 21 -14.13 -6.77 -19.73
CA ASN A 21 -14.18 -5.78 -18.65
C ASN A 21 -12.77 -5.45 -18.09
N PHE A 22 -11.73 -5.45 -18.94
CA PHE A 22 -10.36 -5.15 -18.52
C PHE A 22 -10.25 -3.85 -17.72
N TRP A 23 -10.84 -2.76 -18.23
CA TRP A 23 -10.80 -1.44 -17.59
C TRP A 23 -11.58 -1.40 -16.27
N GLU A 24 -12.75 -2.04 -16.19
CA GLU A 24 -13.48 -2.18 -14.92
C GLU A 24 -12.66 -2.95 -13.88
N THR A 25 -12.00 -4.03 -14.30
CA THR A 25 -11.16 -4.83 -13.40
C THR A 25 -9.94 -4.04 -12.93
N ALA A 26 -9.28 -3.32 -13.85
CA ALA A 26 -8.14 -2.46 -13.52
C ALA A 26 -8.54 -1.30 -12.60
N CYS A 27 -9.67 -0.65 -12.85
CA CYS A 27 -10.25 0.39 -12.00
C CYS A 27 -10.56 -0.14 -10.60
N SER A 28 -11.25 -1.28 -10.51
CA SER A 28 -11.59 -1.93 -9.24
C SER A 28 -10.34 -2.30 -8.44
N GLN A 29 -9.35 -2.93 -9.07
CA GLN A 29 -8.08 -3.25 -8.42
C GLN A 29 -7.34 -1.99 -7.97
N CYS A 30 -7.31 -0.94 -8.81
CA CYS A 30 -6.70 0.33 -8.44
C CYS A 30 -7.34 0.91 -7.17
N ASN A 31 -8.67 0.98 -7.11
CA ASN A 31 -9.38 1.50 -5.94
C ASN A 31 -9.06 0.69 -4.68
N VAL A 32 -9.06 -0.65 -4.77
CA VAL A 32 -8.69 -1.52 -3.65
C VAL A 32 -7.27 -1.25 -3.17
N TYR A 33 -6.30 -1.09 -4.08
CA TYR A 33 -4.93 -0.77 -3.71
C TYR A 33 -4.80 0.63 -3.11
N VAL A 34 -5.48 1.63 -3.68
CA VAL A 34 -5.47 2.99 -3.14
C VAL A 34 -6.09 3.01 -1.75
N ASP A 35 -7.18 2.29 -1.50
CA ASP A 35 -7.79 2.21 -0.17
C ASP A 35 -6.90 1.51 0.85
N MET A 36 -6.17 0.48 0.43
CA MET A 36 -5.26 -0.24 1.30
C MET A 36 -3.99 0.57 1.63
N TRP A 37 -3.40 1.24 0.63
CA TRP A 37 -2.12 1.94 0.77
C TRP A 37 -2.27 3.41 1.15
N LEU A 38 -3.39 4.04 0.82
CA LEU A 38 -3.76 5.43 1.06
C LEU A 38 -5.19 5.50 1.61
N PRO A 39 -5.45 4.89 2.79
CA PRO A 39 -6.73 5.03 3.47
C PRO A 39 -7.01 6.50 3.78
N GLU A 40 -8.29 6.84 3.93
CA GLU A 40 -8.73 8.19 4.28
C GLU A 40 -8.12 8.69 5.59
N ASN A 41 -7.80 7.78 6.51
CA ASN A 41 -7.02 8.08 7.70
C ASN A 41 -5.75 7.21 7.74
N ALA A 42 -4.60 7.87 7.79
CA ALA A 42 -3.28 7.24 7.96
C ALA A 42 -3.18 6.37 9.21
N ASP A 43 -3.98 6.64 10.26
CA ASP A 43 -4.00 5.86 11.49
C ASP A 43 -4.35 4.38 11.24
N SER A 44 -5.23 4.10 10.27
CA SER A 44 -5.59 2.74 9.90
C SER A 44 -4.38 1.93 9.43
N PHE A 45 -3.50 2.55 8.63
CA PHE A 45 -2.24 1.94 8.23
C PHE A 45 -1.31 1.74 9.44
N PHE A 46 -1.23 2.73 10.32
CA PHE A 46 -0.38 2.62 11.51
C PHE A 46 -0.79 1.48 12.43
N VAL A 47 -2.08 1.26 12.65
CA VAL A 47 -2.59 0.13 13.44
C VAL A 47 -2.20 -1.20 12.79
N LEU A 48 -2.37 -1.33 11.48
CA LEU A 48 -2.01 -2.56 10.76
C LEU A 48 -0.50 -2.80 10.80
N SER A 49 0.30 -1.76 10.56
CA SER A 49 1.76 -1.84 10.59
C SER A 49 2.27 -2.18 11.99
N ASP A 50 1.65 -1.65 13.04
CA ASP A 50 1.98 -1.92 14.44
C ASP A 50 1.86 -3.42 14.76
N LEU A 51 0.75 -4.03 14.36
CA LEU A 51 0.49 -5.46 14.49
C LEU A 51 1.53 -6.30 13.74
N VAL A 52 1.83 -5.94 12.50
CA VAL A 52 2.80 -6.66 11.66
C VAL A 52 4.21 -6.56 12.25
N ILE A 53 4.62 -5.38 12.70
CA ILE A 53 5.94 -5.15 13.29
C ILE A 53 6.07 -5.93 14.60
N LYS A 54 5.08 -5.84 15.50
CA LYS A 54 5.08 -6.62 16.76
C LYS A 54 5.18 -8.11 16.50
N ASN A 55 4.38 -8.64 15.57
CA ASN A 55 4.40 -10.05 15.21
C ASN A 55 5.70 -10.48 14.51
N THR A 56 6.40 -9.55 13.87
CA THR A 56 7.70 -9.82 13.25
C THR A 56 8.80 -9.80 14.31
N CYS A 57 8.78 -8.82 15.21
CA CYS A 57 9.74 -8.68 16.28
C CYS A 57 9.67 -9.83 17.29
N SER A 58 8.47 -10.32 17.62
CA SER A 58 8.29 -11.47 18.53
C SER A 58 8.88 -12.79 18.01
N LYS A 59 9.24 -12.86 16.72
CA LYS A 59 9.93 -14.03 16.14
C LYS A 59 11.43 -14.00 16.36
N PHE A 60 12.00 -12.87 16.81
CA PHE A 60 13.42 -12.78 17.08
C PHE A 60 13.76 -13.33 18.47
N PRO A 61 14.79 -14.18 18.58
CA PRO A 61 15.20 -14.72 19.86
C PRO A 61 15.86 -13.65 20.73
N GLY A 62 15.51 -13.68 22.03
CA GLY A 62 16.21 -12.98 23.10
C GLY A 62 15.72 -11.56 23.38
N ASN A 63 14.56 -11.39 24.01
CA ASN A 63 14.05 -10.14 24.65
C ASN A 63 14.37 -8.81 23.95
N ILE A 64 14.47 -8.82 22.62
CA ILE A 64 14.73 -7.63 21.80
C ILE A 64 13.45 -7.12 21.15
N ASP A 65 12.29 -7.58 21.60
CA ASP A 65 10.99 -7.19 21.04
C ASP A 65 10.81 -5.66 21.04
N ASP A 66 11.10 -5.00 22.17
CA ASP A 66 11.00 -3.54 22.31
C ASP A 66 12.01 -2.76 21.44
N PRO A 67 13.33 -3.07 21.46
CA PRO A 67 14.27 -2.39 20.58
C PRO A 67 14.01 -2.69 19.10
N CYS A 68 13.65 -3.93 18.73
CA CYS A 68 13.25 -4.29 17.37
C CYS A 68 12.04 -3.47 16.93
N TYR A 69 11.00 -3.42 17.76
CA TYR A 69 9.78 -2.69 17.48
C TYR A 69 10.07 -1.21 17.29
N THR A 70 10.85 -0.60 18.19
CA THR A 70 11.18 0.83 18.12
C THR A 70 12.01 1.15 16.86
N LEU A 71 12.98 0.29 16.53
CA LEU A 71 13.87 0.46 15.39
C LEU A 71 13.10 0.39 14.06
N ILE A 72 12.04 -0.42 13.97
CA ILE A 72 11.26 -0.59 12.75
C ILE A 72 10.08 0.40 12.70
N ASN A 73 9.36 0.58 13.80
CA ASN A 73 8.12 1.36 13.84
C ASN A 73 8.36 2.86 13.59
N LEU A 74 9.42 3.45 14.16
CA LEU A 74 9.72 4.87 13.99
C LEU A 74 10.00 5.24 12.52
N PRO A 75 10.93 4.57 11.80
CA PRO A 75 11.17 4.84 10.38
C PRO A 75 9.96 4.55 9.51
N VAL A 76 9.21 3.47 9.78
CA VAL A 76 8.01 3.13 9.01
C VAL A 76 6.96 4.23 9.15
N ARG A 77 6.68 4.69 10.38
CA ARG A 77 5.75 5.79 10.62
C ARG A 77 6.18 7.07 9.92
N PHE A 78 7.43 7.47 10.05
CA PHE A 78 7.94 8.68 9.43
C PHE A 78 7.86 8.63 7.90
N THR A 79 8.32 7.52 7.31
CA THR A 79 8.33 7.32 5.86
C THR A 79 6.92 7.27 5.30
N TYR A 80 6.03 6.52 5.95
CA TYR A 80 4.65 6.42 5.52
C TYR A 80 3.88 7.73 5.69
N ASN A 81 4.05 8.44 6.81
CA ASN A 81 3.40 9.74 6.99
C ASN A 81 3.83 10.75 5.92
N THR A 82 5.11 10.73 5.54
CA THR A 82 5.62 11.55 4.42
C THR A 82 4.95 11.15 3.11
N PHE A 83 4.96 9.85 2.77
CA PHE A 83 4.33 9.33 1.55
C PHE A 83 2.83 9.65 1.50
N TRP A 84 2.11 9.42 2.60
CA TRP A 84 0.68 9.68 2.74
C TRP A 84 0.39 11.17 2.58
N THR A 85 1.12 12.05 3.26
CA THR A 85 0.94 13.51 3.14
C THR A 85 1.13 13.99 1.70
N PHE A 86 2.09 13.40 0.96
CA PHE A 86 2.33 13.78 -0.44
C PHE A 86 1.27 13.27 -1.41
N LEU A 87 0.68 12.10 -1.15
CA LEU A 87 -0.19 11.42 -2.11
C LEU A 87 -1.68 11.47 -1.76
N SER A 88 -2.04 11.68 -0.50
CA SER A 88 -3.44 11.75 -0.07
C SER A 88 -4.25 12.84 -0.79
N PRO A 89 -3.71 14.02 -1.14
CA PRO A 89 -4.45 15.01 -1.94
C PRO A 89 -4.79 14.53 -3.35
N PHE A 90 -4.04 13.56 -3.87
CA PHE A 90 -4.22 13.00 -5.20
C PHE A 90 -4.95 11.66 -5.18
N ARG A 91 -5.45 11.21 -4.03
CA ARG A 91 -6.08 9.90 -3.85
C ARG A 91 -7.13 9.61 -4.91
N GLU A 92 -8.05 10.55 -5.12
CA GLU A 92 -9.12 10.42 -6.11
C GLU A 92 -8.62 10.42 -7.55
N LEU A 93 -7.49 11.07 -7.82
CA LEU A 93 -6.91 11.19 -9.17
C LEU A 93 -6.11 9.96 -9.60
N ILE A 94 -5.61 9.16 -8.65
CA ILE A 94 -4.75 8.00 -8.95
C ILE A 94 -5.47 6.99 -9.84
N CYS A 95 -6.75 6.71 -9.58
CA CYS A 95 -7.51 5.72 -10.32
C CYS A 95 -8.30 6.27 -11.50
N VAL A 96 -8.42 7.60 -11.64
CA VAL A 96 -9.15 8.22 -12.76
C VAL A 96 -8.67 7.70 -14.10
N ALA A 97 -7.36 7.58 -14.31
CA ALA A 97 -6.80 7.10 -15.57
C ALA A 97 -7.27 5.68 -15.96
N PHE A 98 -7.64 4.83 -14.99
CA PHE A 98 -8.15 3.48 -15.22
C PHE A 98 -9.68 3.43 -15.23
N CYS A 99 -10.34 4.36 -14.54
CA CYS A 99 -11.78 4.37 -14.36
C CYS A 99 -12.52 5.26 -15.39
N SER A 100 -11.87 6.27 -15.96
CA SER A 100 -12.48 7.18 -16.94
C SER A 100 -12.40 6.69 -18.39
N SER A 101 -11.74 5.56 -18.63
CA SER A 101 -11.63 4.90 -19.94
C SER A 101 -12.76 3.90 -20.21
N GLN A 102 -13.87 4.00 -19.47
CA GLN A 102 -15.11 3.24 -19.66
C GLN A 102 -16.06 3.94 -20.64
#